data_AF-A0A2N2H5L2-F1
#
_entry.id   AF-A0A2N2H5L2-F1
#
_cell.length_a   1.000
_cell.length_b   1.000
_cell.length_c   1.000
_cell.angle_alpha   90.00
_cell.angle_beta   90.00
_cell.angle_gamma   90.00
#
_symmetry.space_group_name_H-M   'P 1'
#
loop_
_entity.id
_entity.type
_entity.pdbx_description
1 polymer ?
#
loop_
_entity_poly.entity_id
_entity_poly.type
_entity_poly.pdbx_seq_one_letter_code
_entity_poly.pdbx_strand_id
1 'polypeptide(L)'
;MIFSVILFSGCRGTRETVVTEPPGKAAPPPSVTTPARATGPFRWDGFALGDTFDTVMSRAPYDNPCDDDAVDGRARRFMVYGALPCRDRVFPEDTTVFFFIEHTEDRAQSLATKIVAFGYLHGSYFNTRTTFPLATGEEIGRVRSVLGAMRGSFTLERKDRSLLVERYDGDLHVLIKDGHAFGYVFGPMPDDPLNEQWRGIMQMAVRYTPMD
;
A
#
# COMPACT_ATOMS: atom_id res chain seq x y z
N MET A 1 -16.66 47.25 32.98
CA MET A 1 -17.60 46.66 33.94
C MET A 1 -19.01 46.93 33.45
N ILE A 2 -19.70 45.91 32.94
CA ILE A 2 -21.13 46.00 32.57
C ILE A 2 -21.77 44.72 33.10
N PHE A 3 -22.63 44.87 34.10
CA PHE A 3 -23.46 43.80 34.66
C PHE A 3 -24.67 43.59 33.72
N SER A 4 -24.85 42.38 33.21
CA SER A 4 -26.11 41.95 32.59
C SER A 4 -26.79 40.94 33.49
N VAL A 5 -27.98 41.32 33.93
CA VAL A 5 -28.93 40.53 34.73
C VAL A 5 -29.73 39.67 33.76
N ILE A 6 -29.72 38.34 33.96
CA ILE A 6 -30.57 37.42 33.21
C ILE A 6 -31.63 36.86 34.17
N LEU A 7 -32.89 37.16 33.85
CA LEU A 7 -34.10 36.69 34.51
C LEU A 7 -34.34 35.20 34.20
N PHE A 8 -34.47 34.39 35.25
CA PHE A 8 -34.97 33.02 35.14
C PHE A 8 -36.50 33.02 35.07
N SER A 9 -37.04 32.65 33.91
CA SER A 9 -38.47 32.36 33.74
C SER A 9 -38.70 30.87 33.96
N GLY A 10 -39.49 30.54 34.97
CA GLY A 10 -39.79 29.16 35.38
C GLY A 10 -40.87 28.52 34.52
N CYS A 11 -40.52 27.45 33.81
CA CYS A 11 -41.49 26.54 33.20
C CYS A 11 -41.86 25.42 34.20
N ARG A 12 -43.11 25.44 34.67
CA ARG A 12 -43.75 24.29 35.34
C ARG A 12 -44.05 23.23 34.27
N GLY A 13 -43.21 22.19 34.20
CA GLY A 13 -43.49 20.98 33.43
C GLY A 13 -44.41 20.04 34.21
N THR A 14 -45.53 19.68 33.60
CA THR A 14 -46.41 18.57 34.00
C THR A 14 -45.63 17.26 34.06
N ARG A 15 -45.69 16.56 35.19
CA ARG A 15 -45.13 15.21 35.35
C ARG A 15 -46.00 14.21 34.61
N GLU A 16 -45.60 13.85 33.40
CA GLU A 16 -46.06 12.61 32.75
C GLU A 16 -45.45 11.42 33.49
N THR A 17 -46.31 10.50 33.90
CA THR A 17 -45.91 9.23 34.48
C THR A 17 -45.64 8.29 33.31
N VAL A 18 -44.38 8.24 32.87
CA VAL A 18 -43.94 7.29 31.84
C VAL A 18 -43.95 5.89 32.47
N VAL A 19 -44.84 5.04 31.98
CA VAL A 19 -44.86 3.61 32.30
C VAL A 19 -43.64 2.98 31.62
N THR A 20 -42.58 2.75 32.38
CA THR A 20 -41.37 2.09 31.90
C THR A 20 -41.65 0.61 31.66
N GLU A 21 -41.77 0.23 30.39
CA GLU A 21 -41.80 -1.16 29.96
C GLU A 21 -40.50 -1.85 30.43
N PRO A 22 -40.57 -3.08 30.98
CA PRO A 22 -39.38 -3.79 31.43
C PRO A 22 -38.41 -3.96 30.25
N PRO A 23 -37.10 -3.76 30.44
CA PRO A 23 -36.13 -3.82 29.37
C PRO A 23 -36.22 -5.17 28.66
N GLY A 24 -36.80 -5.14 27.46
CA GLY A 24 -36.85 -6.28 26.57
C GLY A 24 -35.44 -6.83 26.41
N LYS A 25 -35.30 -8.14 26.61
CA LYS A 25 -34.07 -8.92 26.43
C LYS A 25 -33.32 -8.38 25.21
N ALA A 26 -32.23 -7.66 25.46
CA ALA A 26 -31.49 -6.95 24.41
C ALA A 26 -31.20 -7.91 23.26
N ALA A 27 -31.58 -7.52 22.05
CA ALA A 27 -31.23 -8.28 20.86
C ALA A 27 -29.72 -8.52 20.88
N PRO A 28 -29.25 -9.75 20.61
CA PRO A 28 -27.82 -10.01 20.56
C PRO A 28 -27.18 -9.02 19.58
N PRO A 29 -26.02 -8.42 19.93
CA PRO A 29 -25.35 -7.52 19.02
C PRO A 29 -25.15 -8.22 17.67
N PRO A 30 -25.32 -7.50 16.55
CA PRO A 30 -25.13 -8.08 15.23
C PRO A 30 -23.75 -8.76 15.22
N SER A 31 -23.73 -10.02 14.80
CA SER A 31 -22.47 -10.75 14.65
C SER A 31 -21.61 -9.99 13.65
N VAL A 32 -20.55 -9.34 14.14
CA VAL A 32 -19.56 -8.68 13.30
C VAL A 32 -18.89 -9.79 12.51
N THR A 33 -19.28 -9.93 11.24
CA THR A 33 -18.58 -10.82 10.31
C THR A 33 -17.18 -10.27 10.15
N THR A 34 -16.19 -10.93 10.78
CA THR A 34 -14.78 -10.64 10.52
C THR A 34 -14.57 -10.76 9.01
N PRO A 35 -14.18 -9.68 8.31
CA PRO A 35 -13.97 -9.74 6.88
C PRO A 35 -12.97 -10.86 6.55
N ALA A 36 -13.31 -11.65 5.55
CA ALA A 36 -12.44 -12.70 5.06
C ALA A 36 -11.11 -12.05 4.66
N ARG A 37 -10.03 -12.45 5.32
CA ARG A 37 -8.71 -11.91 5.08
C ARG A 37 -8.33 -12.15 3.62
N ALA A 38 -7.87 -11.12 2.92
CA ALA A 38 -7.33 -11.27 1.58
C ALA A 38 -6.00 -12.04 1.65
N THR A 39 -6.07 -13.35 1.75
CA THR A 39 -4.92 -14.27 1.72
C THR A 39 -5.09 -15.15 0.51
N GLY A 40 -4.37 -14.85 -0.56
CA GLY A 40 -4.37 -15.65 -1.78
C GLY A 40 -3.25 -15.23 -2.71
N PRO A 41 -2.90 -16.07 -3.69
CA PRO A 41 -1.97 -15.68 -4.74
C PRO A 41 -2.62 -14.57 -5.58
N PHE A 42 -2.20 -13.33 -5.35
CA PHE A 42 -2.61 -12.21 -6.18
C PHE A 42 -1.91 -12.29 -7.54
N ARG A 43 -2.60 -11.81 -8.57
CA ARG A 43 -2.03 -11.60 -9.90
C ARG A 43 -2.07 -10.13 -10.24
N TRP A 44 -1.08 -9.66 -10.99
CA TRP A 44 -0.97 -8.30 -11.48
C TRP A 44 -0.66 -8.34 -12.96
N ASP A 45 -1.54 -7.75 -13.75
CA ASP A 45 -1.48 -7.71 -15.20
C ASP A 45 -1.13 -9.09 -15.79
N GLY A 46 -1.55 -10.21 -15.20
CA GLY A 46 -1.22 -11.55 -15.69
C GLY A 46 0.05 -12.22 -15.16
N PHE A 47 0.84 -11.63 -14.25
CA PHE A 47 1.92 -12.31 -13.50
C PHE A 47 1.59 -12.45 -12.00
N ALA A 48 2.35 -13.27 -11.27
CA ALA A 48 2.31 -13.42 -9.81
C ALA A 48 3.73 -13.47 -9.22
N LEU A 49 3.84 -13.35 -7.89
CA LEU A 49 5.10 -13.65 -7.20
C LEU A 49 5.52 -15.11 -7.47
N GLY A 50 6.80 -15.33 -7.73
CA GLY A 50 7.36 -16.63 -8.09
C GLY A 50 7.30 -16.97 -9.58
N ASP A 51 6.54 -16.24 -10.41
CA ASP A 51 6.63 -16.32 -11.88
C ASP A 51 8.02 -15.84 -12.32
N THR A 52 8.45 -16.25 -13.52
CA THR A 52 9.72 -15.79 -14.10
C THR A 52 9.58 -14.38 -14.68
N PHE A 53 10.64 -13.58 -14.54
CA PHE A 53 10.59 -12.18 -14.94
C PHE A 53 10.67 -11.96 -16.45
N ASP A 54 11.25 -12.90 -17.20
CA ASP A 54 11.34 -12.89 -18.66
C ASP A 54 9.97 -12.78 -19.34
N THR A 55 8.97 -13.47 -18.78
CA THR A 55 7.58 -13.44 -19.24
C THR A 55 7.00 -12.04 -19.05
N VAL A 56 7.31 -11.37 -17.94
CA VAL A 56 6.89 -9.99 -17.69
C VAL A 56 7.57 -9.05 -18.67
N MET A 57 8.89 -9.14 -18.86
CA MET A 57 9.61 -8.27 -19.79
C MET A 57 9.35 -8.55 -21.27
N SER A 58 8.72 -9.66 -21.63
CA SER A 58 8.41 -9.97 -23.04
C SER A 58 7.34 -9.06 -23.66
N ARG A 59 6.74 -8.15 -22.89
CA ARG A 59 5.56 -7.38 -23.25
C ARG A 59 5.65 -5.93 -22.77
N ALA A 60 5.07 -5.03 -23.55
CA ALA A 60 4.87 -3.66 -23.12
C ALA A 60 3.89 -3.59 -21.93
N PRO A 61 4.05 -2.62 -21.00
CA PRO A 61 5.11 -1.61 -20.94
C PRO A 61 6.39 -2.06 -20.20
N TYR A 62 6.55 -3.35 -19.89
CA TYR A 62 7.64 -3.88 -19.07
C TYR A 62 8.90 -4.26 -19.86
N ASP A 63 8.89 -4.17 -21.18
CA ASP A 63 9.99 -4.60 -22.04
C ASP A 63 11.23 -3.70 -21.96
N ASN A 64 11.13 -2.58 -21.25
CA ASN A 64 12.21 -1.60 -21.12
C ASN A 64 12.21 -0.92 -19.74
N PRO A 65 12.91 -1.48 -18.75
CA PRO A 65 13.04 -0.84 -17.44
C PRO A 65 13.85 0.46 -17.51
N CYS A 66 13.44 1.41 -16.69
CA CYS A 66 14.12 2.66 -16.40
C CYS A 66 15.48 2.44 -15.72
N ASP A 67 15.52 1.50 -14.77
CA ASP A 67 16.72 1.13 -14.03
C ASP A 67 16.79 -0.37 -13.76
N ASP A 68 18.00 -0.85 -13.54
CA ASP A 68 18.32 -2.26 -13.37
C ASP A 68 19.59 -2.41 -12.53
N ASP A 69 19.40 -2.25 -11.21
CA ASP A 69 20.48 -2.18 -10.24
C ASP A 69 20.63 -3.50 -9.48
N ALA A 70 21.86 -3.87 -9.13
CA ALA A 70 22.09 -4.94 -8.16
C ALA A 70 21.94 -4.39 -6.73
N VAL A 71 21.26 -5.13 -5.86
CA VAL A 71 21.03 -4.77 -4.46
C VAL A 71 21.33 -5.95 -3.53
N ASP A 72 21.45 -5.66 -2.23
CA ASP A 72 21.80 -6.57 -1.16
C ASP A 72 23.10 -7.32 -1.45
N GLY A 73 24.16 -6.59 -1.80
CA GLY A 73 25.44 -7.20 -2.14
C GLY A 73 25.37 -8.12 -3.36
N ARG A 74 24.48 -7.81 -4.32
CA ARG A 74 24.20 -8.60 -5.54
C ARG A 74 23.48 -9.92 -5.29
N ALA A 75 22.71 -10.02 -4.22
CA ALA A 75 21.79 -11.15 -4.05
C ALA A 75 20.52 -10.98 -4.91
N ARG A 76 20.14 -9.75 -5.22
CA ARG A 76 18.92 -9.42 -5.98
C ARG A 76 19.20 -8.36 -7.05
N ARG A 77 18.35 -8.32 -8.07
CA ARG A 77 18.25 -7.16 -8.98
C ARG A 77 16.98 -6.39 -8.71
N PHE A 78 17.07 -5.09 -8.83
CA PHE A 78 15.99 -4.14 -8.65
C PHE A 78 15.63 -3.51 -10.00
N MET A 79 14.52 -3.97 -10.57
CA MET A 79 14.03 -3.53 -11.88
C MET A 79 13.01 -2.42 -11.67
N VAL A 80 13.18 -1.31 -12.37
CA VAL A 80 12.44 -0.06 -12.09
C VAL A 80 11.72 0.43 -13.34
N TYR A 81 10.47 0.85 -13.19
CA TYR A 81 9.67 1.53 -14.21
C TYR A 81 9.02 2.76 -13.59
N GLY A 82 9.26 3.94 -14.14
CA GLY A 82 8.86 5.21 -13.54
C GLY A 82 7.58 5.80 -14.13
N ALA A 83 6.73 6.37 -13.28
CA ALA A 83 5.62 7.24 -13.67
C ALA A 83 6.09 8.59 -14.25
N LEU A 84 7.27 9.06 -13.83
CA LEU A 84 7.92 10.23 -14.39
C LEU A 84 8.93 9.82 -15.48
N PRO A 85 9.22 10.71 -16.46
CA PRO A 85 10.11 10.39 -17.56
C PRO A 85 11.47 9.83 -17.10
N CYS A 86 11.82 8.66 -17.63
CA CYS A 86 13.14 8.08 -17.50
C CYS A 86 13.51 7.35 -18.79
N ARG A 87 14.65 7.72 -19.39
CA ARG A 87 15.10 7.22 -20.70
C ARG A 87 14.04 7.40 -21.80
N ASP A 88 13.42 8.58 -21.85
CA ASP A 88 12.37 8.98 -22.80
C ASP A 88 11.10 8.12 -22.74
N ARG A 89 10.84 7.49 -21.59
CA ARG A 89 9.70 6.62 -21.37
C ARG A 89 9.00 6.97 -20.06
N VAL A 90 7.72 6.68 -20.04
CA VAL A 90 6.84 6.82 -18.87
C VAL A 90 6.01 5.55 -18.78
N PHE A 91 5.98 4.96 -17.61
CA PHE A 91 5.08 3.85 -17.33
C PHE A 91 3.64 4.39 -17.25
N PRO A 92 2.63 3.68 -17.79
CA PRO A 92 1.31 4.26 -17.96
C PRO A 92 0.61 4.65 -16.65
N GLU A 93 -0.35 5.56 -16.77
CA GLU A 93 -1.31 5.92 -15.73
C GLU A 93 -0.67 6.43 -14.43
N ASP A 94 0.44 7.16 -14.58
CA ASP A 94 1.21 7.75 -13.47
C ASP A 94 1.62 6.73 -12.40
N THR A 95 1.80 5.46 -12.80
CA THR A 95 2.19 4.37 -11.88
C THR A 95 3.69 4.10 -11.98
N THR A 96 4.36 4.10 -10.84
CA THR A 96 5.74 3.61 -10.73
C THR A 96 5.70 2.15 -10.31
N VAL A 97 6.47 1.29 -10.98
CA VAL A 97 6.51 -0.15 -10.74
C VAL A 97 7.93 -0.60 -10.48
N PHE A 98 8.09 -1.56 -9.58
CA PHE A 98 9.37 -2.21 -9.38
C PHE A 98 9.27 -3.70 -9.09
N PHE A 99 10.35 -4.40 -9.38
CA PHE A 99 10.51 -5.82 -9.11
C PHE A 99 11.85 -6.07 -8.43
N PHE A 100 11.86 -6.96 -7.45
CA PHE A 100 13.05 -7.62 -6.98
C PHE A 100 13.06 -9.04 -7.52
N ILE A 101 14.11 -9.36 -8.26
CA ILE A 101 14.33 -10.70 -8.84
C ILE A 101 15.63 -11.28 -8.30
N GLU A 102 15.78 -12.60 -8.32
CA GLU A 102 17.04 -13.24 -7.91
C GLU A 102 18.16 -12.80 -8.87
N HIS A 103 19.33 -12.47 -8.32
CA HIS A 103 20.48 -12.09 -9.14
C HIS A 103 21.35 -13.30 -9.46
N THR A 104 21.77 -13.39 -10.72
CA THR A 104 22.83 -14.27 -11.19
C THR A 104 23.89 -13.42 -11.91
N GLU A 105 25.12 -13.91 -12.01
CA GLU A 105 26.19 -13.16 -12.69
C GLU A 105 25.88 -12.91 -14.18
N ASP A 106 25.14 -13.82 -14.81
CA ASP A 106 24.67 -13.67 -16.18
C ASP A 106 23.32 -12.94 -16.20
N ARG A 107 23.29 -11.74 -16.80
CA ARG A 107 22.08 -10.92 -16.95
C ARG A 107 20.95 -11.68 -17.66
N ALA A 108 21.22 -12.43 -18.73
CA ALA A 108 20.18 -13.15 -19.45
C ALA A 108 19.54 -14.22 -18.55
N GLN A 109 20.35 -14.90 -17.73
CA GLN A 109 19.85 -15.84 -16.73
C GLN A 109 19.10 -15.14 -15.61
N SER A 110 19.54 -13.94 -15.19
CA SER A 110 18.85 -13.15 -14.16
C SER A 110 17.41 -12.82 -14.58
N LEU A 111 17.15 -12.59 -15.87
CA LEU A 111 15.80 -12.32 -16.35
C LEU A 111 14.91 -13.57 -16.32
N ALA A 112 15.50 -14.76 -16.46
CA ALA A 112 14.78 -16.02 -16.31
C ALA A 112 14.54 -16.41 -14.84
N THR A 113 15.00 -15.60 -13.87
CA THR A 113 14.76 -15.88 -12.44
C THR A 113 13.38 -15.43 -11.98
N LYS A 114 13.05 -15.84 -10.75
CA LYS A 114 11.75 -15.60 -10.15
C LYS A 114 11.60 -14.18 -9.64
N ILE A 115 10.38 -13.67 -9.74
CA ILE A 115 9.95 -12.47 -9.02
C ILE A 115 9.87 -12.80 -7.54
N VAL A 116 10.81 -12.27 -6.75
CA VAL A 116 10.88 -12.46 -5.29
C VAL A 116 9.96 -11.48 -4.58
N ALA A 117 10.02 -10.22 -4.99
CA ALA A 117 9.12 -9.19 -4.50
C ALA A 117 8.72 -8.26 -5.65
N PHE A 118 7.59 -7.61 -5.49
CA PHE A 118 6.98 -6.73 -6.48
C PHE A 118 6.30 -5.59 -5.77
N GLY A 119 6.33 -4.39 -6.34
CA GLY A 119 5.54 -3.30 -5.81
C GLY A 119 5.21 -2.26 -6.86
N TYR A 120 4.22 -1.46 -6.52
CA TYR A 120 3.81 -0.31 -7.30
C TYR A 120 3.43 0.85 -6.40
N LEU A 121 3.70 2.05 -6.88
CA LEU A 121 3.48 3.33 -6.21
C LEU A 121 2.67 4.23 -7.13
N HIS A 122 1.70 4.93 -6.56
CA HIS A 122 0.85 5.91 -7.23
C HIS A 122 0.09 5.32 -8.44
N GLY A 123 -0.67 6.19 -9.11
CA GLY A 123 -1.30 5.94 -10.40
C GLY A 123 -2.42 4.90 -10.35
N SER A 124 -3.02 4.59 -11.49
CA SER A 124 -4.19 3.69 -11.57
C SER A 124 -3.96 2.40 -12.33
N TYR A 125 -2.74 2.15 -12.84
CA TYR A 125 -2.48 1.06 -13.79
C TYR A 125 -3.01 -0.29 -13.34
N PHE A 126 -2.85 -0.63 -12.06
CA PHE A 126 -3.28 -1.92 -11.53
C PHE A 126 -4.73 -1.99 -11.10
N ASN A 127 -5.47 -0.89 -11.02
CA ASN A 127 -6.84 -0.85 -10.46
C ASN A 127 -7.80 -1.82 -11.17
N THR A 128 -7.59 -2.07 -12.46
CA THR A 128 -8.38 -3.04 -13.24
C THR A 128 -7.58 -4.25 -13.71
N ARG A 129 -6.30 -4.34 -13.32
CA ARG A 129 -5.36 -5.36 -13.78
C ARG A 129 -4.89 -6.28 -12.66
N THR A 130 -5.40 -6.15 -11.46
CA THR A 130 -5.02 -7.00 -10.33
C THR A 130 -6.21 -7.73 -9.73
N THR A 131 -5.94 -8.87 -9.11
CA THR A 131 -6.90 -9.54 -8.21
C THR A 131 -6.77 -9.07 -6.76
N PHE A 132 -5.81 -8.18 -6.46
CA PHE A 132 -5.67 -7.53 -5.17
C PHE A 132 -6.83 -6.54 -4.92
N PRO A 133 -7.51 -6.58 -3.77
CA PRO A 133 -8.77 -5.86 -3.58
C PRO A 133 -8.64 -4.37 -3.26
N LEU A 134 -7.43 -3.81 -3.27
CA LEU A 134 -7.17 -2.42 -2.89
C LEU A 134 -6.48 -1.66 -4.01
N ALA A 135 -6.91 -0.41 -4.19
CA ALA A 135 -6.29 0.55 -5.08
C ALA A 135 -5.37 1.53 -4.32
N THR A 136 -4.40 2.08 -5.04
CA THR A 136 -3.66 3.28 -4.61
C THR A 136 -4.62 4.45 -4.40
N GLY A 137 -4.27 5.35 -3.48
CA GLY A 137 -5.10 6.47 -3.08
C GLY A 137 -6.24 6.13 -2.11
N GLU A 138 -6.44 4.86 -1.74
CA GLU A 138 -7.43 4.50 -0.72
C GLU A 138 -7.07 5.06 0.66
N GLU A 139 -8.08 5.53 1.39
CA GLU A 139 -7.91 5.92 2.79
C GLU A 139 -7.39 4.76 3.64
N ILE A 140 -6.42 5.03 4.53
CA ILE A 140 -5.79 3.98 5.32
C ILE A 140 -6.78 3.23 6.23
N GLY A 141 -7.89 3.88 6.63
CA GLY A 141 -8.96 3.23 7.39
C GLY A 141 -9.60 2.07 6.63
N ARG A 142 -9.85 2.26 5.33
CA ARG A 142 -10.38 1.21 4.45
C ARG A 142 -9.36 0.11 4.24
N VAL A 143 -8.11 0.46 3.94
CA VAL A 143 -7.01 -0.51 3.77
C VAL A 143 -6.87 -1.41 4.99
N ARG A 144 -6.81 -0.84 6.20
CA ARG A 144 -6.75 -1.59 7.47
C ARG A 144 -7.97 -2.49 7.66
N SER A 145 -9.16 -2.04 7.28
CA SER A 145 -10.38 -2.85 7.38
C SER A 145 -10.35 -4.11 6.50
N VAL A 146 -9.68 -4.02 5.34
CA VAL A 146 -9.57 -5.14 4.38
C VAL A 146 -8.41 -6.07 4.72
N LEU A 147 -7.26 -5.53 5.12
CA LEU A 147 -6.05 -6.31 5.42
C LEU A 147 -6.03 -6.89 6.84
N GLY A 148 -6.78 -6.29 7.75
CA GLY A 148 -6.86 -6.68 9.16
C GLY A 148 -5.74 -6.07 10.01
N ALA A 149 -5.28 -6.83 11.01
CA ALA A 149 -4.33 -6.31 11.99
C ALA A 149 -2.94 -6.08 11.38
N MET A 150 -2.40 -4.87 11.62
CA MET A 150 -1.03 -4.50 11.28
C MET A 150 -0.03 -5.25 12.17
N ARG A 151 1.07 -5.73 11.58
CA ARG A 151 2.18 -6.43 12.24
C ARG A 151 3.21 -5.48 12.85
N GLY A 152 3.37 -4.30 12.28
CA GLY A 152 4.27 -3.26 12.73
C GLY A 152 4.42 -2.18 11.66
N SER A 153 5.17 -1.13 11.96
CA SER A 153 5.43 -0.05 11.04
C SER A 153 6.81 0.56 11.24
N PHE A 154 7.27 1.29 10.22
CA PHE A 154 8.45 2.14 10.27
C PHE A 154 8.32 3.27 9.24
N THR A 155 9.15 4.31 9.35
CA THR A 155 9.16 5.42 8.42
C THR A 155 10.36 5.32 7.49
N LEU A 156 10.14 5.49 6.20
CA LEU A 156 11.19 5.71 5.22
C LEU A 156 11.39 7.21 5.03
N GLU A 157 12.63 7.68 5.12
CA GLU A 157 12.96 9.08 4.97
C GLU A 157 14.04 9.26 3.92
N ARG A 158 13.86 10.26 3.05
CA ARG A 158 14.90 10.69 2.12
C ARG A 158 14.71 12.16 1.76
N LYS A 159 15.72 12.97 2.05
CA LYS A 159 15.67 14.43 1.91
C LYS A 159 14.53 15.00 2.77
N ASP A 160 13.60 15.73 2.18
CA ASP A 160 12.43 16.38 2.75
C ASP A 160 11.14 15.55 2.59
N ARG A 161 11.25 14.29 2.14
CA ARG A 161 10.11 13.41 1.89
C ARG A 161 10.14 12.21 2.84
N SER A 162 8.97 11.76 3.26
CA SER A 162 8.79 10.57 4.08
C SER A 162 7.59 9.74 3.64
N LEU A 163 7.65 8.44 3.91
CA LEU A 163 6.56 7.50 3.73
C LEU A 163 6.47 6.62 4.97
N LEU A 164 5.27 6.48 5.54
CA LEU A 164 5.03 5.48 6.59
C LEU A 164 4.82 4.12 5.91
N VAL A 165 5.50 3.09 6.37
CA VAL A 165 5.31 1.71 5.90
C VAL A 165 4.60 0.92 6.99
N GLU A 166 3.45 0.34 6.66
CA GLU A 166 2.75 -0.61 7.51
C GLU A 166 2.92 -2.03 6.97
N ARG A 167 3.24 -2.96 7.88
CA ARG A 167 3.41 -4.39 7.58
C ARG A 167 2.14 -5.16 7.92
N TYR A 168 1.77 -6.08 7.05
CA TYR A 168 0.62 -6.96 7.17
C TYR A 168 1.01 -8.42 6.93
N ASP A 169 0.12 -9.35 7.26
CA ASP A 169 0.36 -10.77 7.01
C ASP A 169 0.43 -11.08 5.50
N GLY A 170 1.21 -12.11 5.14
CA GLY A 170 1.41 -12.51 3.74
C GLY A 170 2.45 -11.65 3.01
N ASP A 171 3.46 -11.16 3.72
CA ASP A 171 4.55 -10.33 3.20
C ASP A 171 4.06 -9.08 2.43
N LEU A 172 2.99 -8.47 2.94
CA LEU A 172 2.37 -7.28 2.37
C LEU A 172 2.80 -6.03 3.15
N HIS A 173 3.23 -5.01 2.41
CA HIS A 173 3.62 -3.72 2.95
C HIS A 173 2.81 -2.62 2.26
N VAL A 174 2.22 -1.73 3.03
CA VAL A 174 1.50 -0.55 2.52
C VAL A 174 2.39 0.67 2.76
N LEU A 175 2.74 1.39 1.69
CA LEU A 175 3.37 2.69 1.80
C LEU A 175 2.28 3.75 1.88
N ILE A 176 2.39 4.64 2.86
CA ILE A 176 1.35 5.60 3.23
C ILE A 176 1.93 7.00 3.13
N LYS A 177 1.15 7.86 2.48
CA LYS A 177 1.40 9.29 2.37
C LYS A 177 0.10 10.02 2.69
N ASP A 178 0.16 11.01 3.57
CA ASP A 178 -0.97 11.89 3.91
C ASP A 178 -2.29 11.12 4.24
N GLY A 179 -2.17 10.02 4.98
CA GLY A 179 -3.32 9.19 5.40
C GLY A 179 -3.90 8.26 4.32
N HIS A 180 -3.29 8.19 3.14
CA HIS A 180 -3.73 7.36 2.02
C HIS A 180 -2.65 6.35 1.61
N ALA A 181 -3.07 5.22 1.05
CA ALA A 181 -2.15 4.24 0.47
C ALA A 181 -1.48 4.82 -0.78
N PHE A 182 -0.22 5.21 -0.63
CA PHE A 182 0.62 5.67 -1.73
C PHE A 182 1.05 4.51 -2.63
N GLY A 183 1.19 3.31 -2.09
CA GLY A 183 1.59 2.13 -2.86
C GLY A 183 1.64 0.87 -2.01
N TYR A 184 1.99 -0.24 -2.67
CA TYR A 184 2.02 -1.56 -2.07
C TYR A 184 3.30 -2.30 -2.46
N VAL A 185 3.85 -3.08 -1.54
CA VAL A 185 4.93 -4.05 -1.79
C VAL A 185 4.47 -5.43 -1.36
N PHE A 186 4.70 -6.41 -2.21
CA PHE A 186 4.36 -7.80 -2.02
C PHE A 186 5.64 -8.63 -2.07
N GLY A 187 5.80 -9.53 -1.12
CA GLY A 187 6.94 -10.45 -1.03
C GLY A 187 7.90 -10.10 0.11
N PRO A 188 8.85 -10.99 0.42
CA PRO A 188 9.70 -10.90 1.60
C PRO A 188 10.63 -9.69 1.53
N MET A 189 10.33 -8.71 2.38
CA MET A 189 11.14 -7.51 2.58
C MET A 189 11.85 -7.54 3.93
N PRO A 190 13.03 -6.92 4.05
CA PRO A 190 13.76 -6.86 5.30
C PRO A 190 13.06 -5.95 6.32
N ASP A 191 13.21 -6.27 7.61
CA ASP A 191 12.64 -5.46 8.70
C ASP A 191 13.40 -4.15 8.95
N ASP A 192 14.67 -4.06 8.53
CA ASP A 192 15.51 -2.88 8.69
C ASP A 192 15.19 -1.82 7.62
N PRO A 193 14.66 -0.64 7.97
CA PRO A 193 14.36 0.42 7.01
C PRO A 193 15.59 0.99 6.29
N LEU A 194 16.80 0.75 6.80
CA LEU A 194 18.05 1.20 6.19
C LEU A 194 18.60 0.24 5.13
N ASN A 195 17.98 -0.93 4.96
CA ASN A 195 18.38 -1.89 3.94
C ASN A 195 18.29 -1.30 2.52
N GLU A 196 19.14 -1.81 1.62
CA GLU A 196 19.26 -1.35 0.23
C GLU A 196 17.94 -1.40 -0.55
N GLN A 197 17.08 -2.40 -0.32
CA GLN A 197 15.79 -2.52 -0.99
C GLN A 197 14.86 -1.36 -0.65
N TRP A 198 14.71 -1.03 0.64
CA TRP A 198 13.89 0.10 1.08
C TRP A 198 14.46 1.44 0.63
N ARG A 199 15.78 1.59 0.68
CA ARG A 199 16.46 2.78 0.15
C ARG A 199 16.25 2.92 -1.35
N GLY A 200 16.22 1.81 -2.10
CA GLY A 200 15.88 1.75 -3.52
C GLY A 200 14.45 2.20 -3.79
N ILE A 201 13.47 1.66 -3.06
CA ILE A 201 12.06 2.06 -3.17
C ILE A 201 11.89 3.56 -2.87
N MET A 202 12.50 4.06 -1.79
CA MET A 202 12.41 5.49 -1.46
C MET A 202 13.13 6.37 -2.49
N GLN A 203 14.22 5.89 -3.10
CA GLN A 203 14.86 6.57 -4.23
C GLN A 203 13.92 6.69 -5.42
N MET A 204 13.21 5.62 -5.74
CA MET A 204 12.23 5.61 -6.83
C MET A 204 11.05 6.53 -6.55
N ALA A 205 10.47 6.46 -5.35
CA ALA A 205 9.38 7.33 -4.94
C ALA A 205 9.75 8.81 -5.16
N VAL A 206 10.96 9.22 -4.77
CA VAL A 206 11.42 10.61 -4.90
C VAL A 206 11.80 11.00 -6.34
N ARG A 207 12.33 10.09 -7.14
CA ARG A 207 12.87 10.41 -8.49
C ARG A 207 11.88 10.19 -9.62
N TYR A 208 11.04 9.18 -9.49
CA TYR A 208 10.30 8.61 -10.61
C TYR A 208 8.79 8.53 -10.36
N THR A 209 8.30 8.99 -9.22
CA THR A 209 6.87 8.98 -8.88
C THR A 209 6.37 10.39 -8.59
N PRO A 210 5.17 10.78 -9.04
CA PRO A 210 4.49 11.96 -8.53
C PRO A 210 4.30 11.87 -7.00
N MET A 211 4.75 12.92 -6.29
CA MET A 211 4.74 12.97 -4.82
C MET A 211 3.92 14.14 -4.27
N ASP A 212 3.26 14.91 -5.13
CA ASP A 212 2.53 16.12 -4.78
C ASP A 212 1.03 15.89 -4.85
#